data_AF-A0A378X797-F1
#
_entry.id   AF-A0A378X797-F1
#
_cell.length_a   1.000
_cell.length_b   1.000
_cell.length_c   1.000
_cell.angle_alpha   90.00
_cell.angle_beta   90.00
_cell.angle_gamma   90.00
#
_symmetry.space_group_name_H-M   'P 1'
#
loop_
_entity.id
_entity.type
_entity.pdbx_description
1 polymer ?
#
loop_
_entity_poly.entity_id
_entity_poly.type
_entity_poly.pdbx_seq_one_letter_code
_entity_poly.pdbx_strand_id
1 'polypeptide(L)'
;MRVADAAGMLVDRFGCSPRQARRYVERAVASGRIPVAEPTVVFTVKLPAALAFRIREHARESGDALSAVVAAALADHLGRGRVRPGHR
;
A
#
# COMPACT_ATOMS: atom_id res chain seq x y z
N MET A 1 -14.73 -9.36 17.52
CA MET A 1 -13.52 -10.12 17.93
C MET A 1 -12.93 -9.45 19.16
N ARG A 2 -12.68 -10.18 20.25
CA ARG A 2 -12.08 -9.59 21.46
C ARG A 2 -10.56 -9.49 21.32
N VAL A 3 -9.93 -8.65 22.15
CA VAL A 3 -8.47 -8.46 22.16
C VAL A 3 -7.73 -9.78 22.36
N ALA A 4 -8.22 -10.64 23.26
CA ALA A 4 -7.64 -11.94 23.53
C ALA A 4 -7.69 -12.89 22.32
N ASP A 5 -8.83 -12.92 21.62
CA ASP A 5 -9.03 -13.76 20.43
C ASP A 5 -8.06 -13.33 19.31
N ALA A 6 -7.95 -12.03 19.06
CA ALA A 6 -7.03 -11.47 18.06
C ALA A 6 -5.55 -11.66 18.45
N ALA A 7 -5.23 -11.57 19.73
CA ALA A 7 -3.87 -11.81 20.21
C ALA A 7 -3.48 -13.30 20.02
N GLY A 8 -4.41 -14.23 20.27
CA GLY A 8 -4.20 -15.66 19.98
C GLY A 8 -3.84 -15.89 18.51
N MET A 9 -4.61 -15.28 17.59
CA MET A 9 -4.31 -15.36 16.15
C MET A 9 -2.91 -14.83 15.79
N LEU A 10 -2.43 -13.78 16.47
CA LEU A 10 -1.08 -13.26 16.21
C LEU A 10 0.03 -14.19 16.72
N VAL A 11 -0.20 -14.88 17.84
CA VAL A 11 0.73 -15.90 18.35
C VAL A 11 0.79 -17.05 17.35
N ASP A 12 -0.36 -17.60 16.97
CA ASP A 12 -0.42 -18.81 16.13
C ASP A 12 0.09 -18.55 14.70
N ARG A 13 -0.27 -17.40 14.11
CA ARG A 13 0.05 -17.11 12.70
C ARG A 13 1.44 -16.54 12.50
N PHE A 14 1.97 -15.81 13.47
CA PHE A 14 3.21 -15.04 13.30
C PHE A 14 4.27 -15.35 14.36
N GLY A 15 4.03 -16.29 15.27
CA GLY A 15 4.99 -16.66 16.33
C GLY A 15 5.29 -15.52 17.31
N CYS A 16 4.40 -14.54 17.45
CA CYS A 16 4.58 -13.45 18.39
C CYS A 16 4.52 -13.97 19.84
N SER A 17 5.28 -13.36 20.75
CA SER A 17 5.05 -13.64 22.18
C SER A 17 3.65 -13.16 22.59
N PRO A 18 2.97 -13.83 23.54
CA PRO A 18 1.63 -13.42 23.99
C PRO A 18 1.54 -11.96 24.45
N ARG A 19 2.59 -11.46 25.13
CA ARG A 19 2.67 -10.05 25.54
C ARG A 19 2.74 -9.10 24.35
N GLN A 20 3.54 -9.43 23.34
CA GLN A 20 3.69 -8.62 22.13
C GLN A 20 2.41 -8.63 21.29
N ALA A 21 1.79 -9.80 21.13
CA ALA A 21 0.52 -9.95 20.43
C ALA A 21 -0.57 -9.07 21.07
N ARG A 22 -0.72 -9.14 22.40
CA ARG A 22 -1.67 -8.31 23.13
C ARG A 22 -1.41 -6.81 22.94
N ARG A 23 -0.15 -6.39 23.08
CA ARG A 23 0.26 -4.99 22.88
C ARG A 23 -0.08 -4.48 21.48
N TYR A 24 0.11 -5.29 20.44
CA TYR A 24 -0.19 -4.91 19.06
C TYR A 24 -1.69 -4.77 18.82
N VAL A 25 -2.50 -5.69 19.34
CA VAL A 25 -3.96 -5.60 19.21
C VAL A 25 -4.49 -4.38 19.98
N GLU A 26 -4.04 -4.14 21.21
CA GLU A 26 -4.45 -2.96 22.00
C GLU A 26 -4.06 -1.66 21.28
N ARG A 27 -2.86 -1.59 20.70
CA ARG A 27 -2.43 -0.43 19.89
C ARG A 27 -3.28 -0.26 18.62
N ALA A 28 -3.61 -1.34 17.94
CA ALA A 28 -4.47 -1.30 16.75
C ALA A 28 -5.88 -0.81 17.09
N VAL A 29 -6.46 -1.28 18.21
CA VAL A 29 -7.76 -0.79 18.71
C VAL A 29 -7.71 0.70 19.01
N ALA A 30 -6.66 1.18 19.68
CA ALA A 30 -6.49 2.60 19.99
C ALA A 30 -6.27 3.47 18.74
N SER A 31 -5.68 2.92 17.68
CA SER A 31 -5.38 3.64 16.44
C SER A 31 -6.57 3.67 15.46
N GLY A 32 -7.64 2.92 15.73
CA GLY A 32 -8.82 2.86 14.88
C GLY A 32 -8.63 2.07 13.58
N ARG A 33 -9.54 2.25 12.61
CA ARG A 33 -9.47 1.57 11.32
C ARG A 33 -8.40 2.22 10.45
N ILE A 34 -7.37 1.45 10.11
CA ILE A 34 -6.33 1.83 9.16
C ILE A 34 -6.61 1.08 7.85
N PRO A 35 -6.56 1.75 6.68
CA PRO A 35 -6.68 1.06 5.40
C PRO A 35 -5.56 0.03 5.26
N VAL A 36 -5.94 -1.21 4.97
CA VAL A 36 -4.98 -2.27 4.64
C VAL A 36 -4.47 -1.96 3.24
N ALA A 37 -3.17 -1.67 3.13
CA ALA A 37 -2.54 -1.48 1.83
C ALA A 37 -2.71 -2.74 0.98
N GLU A 38 -3.04 -2.56 -0.29
CA GLU A 38 -3.07 -3.66 -1.25
C GLU A 38 -1.69 -4.32 -1.32
N PRO A 39 -1.60 -5.66 -1.43
CA PRO A 39 -0.33 -6.33 -1.62
C PRO A 39 0.41 -5.76 -2.83
N THR A 40 1.64 -5.29 -2.63
CA THR A 40 2.47 -4.76 -3.70
C THR A 40 3.49 -5.80 -4.17
N VAL A 41 3.83 -5.75 -5.45
CA VAL A 41 4.93 -6.52 -6.04
C VAL A 41 6.01 -5.57 -6.54
N VAL A 42 7.27 -5.98 -6.45
CA VAL A 42 8.38 -5.21 -7.02
C VAL A 42 8.27 -5.26 -8.54
N PHE A 43 8.15 -4.08 -9.16
CA PHE A 43 8.13 -3.91 -10.60
C PHE A 43 9.31 -3.03 -11.03
N THR A 44 10.32 -3.63 -11.66
CA THR A 44 11.53 -2.91 -12.10
C THR A 44 11.53 -2.73 -13.61
N VAL A 45 11.67 -1.48 -14.06
CA VAL A 45 11.74 -1.12 -15.48
C VAL A 45 12.90 -0.16 -15.75
N LYS A 46 13.39 -0.18 -16.98
CA LYS A 46 14.31 0.85 -17.47
C LYS A 46 13.50 2.09 -17.89
N LEU A 47 13.96 3.27 -17.47
CA LEU A 47 13.40 4.56 -17.86
C LEU A 47 14.53 5.48 -18.34
N PRO A 48 14.25 6.43 -19.25
CA PRO A 48 15.18 7.51 -19.53
C PRO A 48 15.58 8.23 -18.24
N ALA A 49 16.86 8.53 -18.07
CA ALA A 49 17.39 9.13 -16.83
C ALA A 49 16.68 10.45 -16.46
N ALA A 50 16.41 11.29 -17.46
CA ALA A 50 15.67 12.54 -17.28
C ALA A 50 14.24 12.32 -16.74
N LEU A 51 13.55 11.27 -17.21
CA LEU A 51 12.21 10.92 -16.71
C LEU A 51 12.30 10.43 -15.27
N ALA A 52 13.25 9.55 -14.95
CA ALA A 52 13.45 9.08 -13.59
C ALA A 52 13.78 10.21 -12.61
N PHE A 53 14.52 11.24 -13.04
CA PHE A 53 14.77 12.44 -12.24
C PHE A 53 13.47 13.22 -11.98
N ARG A 54 12.69 13.52 -13.04
CA ARG A 54 11.44 14.27 -12.91
C ARG A 54 10.42 13.61 -12.00
N ILE A 55 10.26 12.29 -12.06
CA ILE A 55 9.31 11.57 -11.20
C ILE A 55 9.79 11.66 -9.74
N ARG A 56 11.09 11.57 -9.47
CA ARG A 56 11.64 11.71 -8.11
C ARG A 56 11.46 13.12 -7.55
N GLU A 57 11.68 14.15 -8.35
CA GLU A 57 11.43 15.53 -7.93
C GLU A 57 9.95 15.75 -7.62
N HIS A 58 9.06 15.30 -8.50
CA HIS A 58 7.62 15.39 -8.25
C HIS A 58 7.20 14.71 -6.95
N ALA A 59 7.69 13.50 -6.68
CA ALA A 59 7.41 12.79 -5.43
C ALA A 59 7.93 13.53 -4.18
N ARG A 60 9.09 14.20 -4.29
CA ARG A 60 9.62 15.05 -3.20
C ARG A 60 8.78 16.28 -2.96
N GLU A 61 8.37 16.96 -4.04
CA GLU A 61 7.56 18.17 -3.97
C GLU A 61 6.14 17.89 -3.44
N SER A 62 5.54 16.76 -3.83
CA SER A 62 4.20 16.38 -3.38
C SER A 62 4.19 15.72 -1.99
N GLY A 63 5.34 15.24 -1.51
CA GLY A 63 5.44 14.47 -0.27
C GLY A 63 4.97 13.02 -0.40
N ASP A 64 4.71 12.55 -1.61
CA ASP A 64 4.25 11.18 -1.87
C ASP A 64 5.41 10.19 -2.01
N ALA A 65 5.13 8.92 -1.73
CA ALA A 65 6.04 7.86 -2.11
C ALA A 65 6.17 7.76 -3.64
N LEU A 66 7.39 7.55 -4.14
CA LEU A 66 7.65 7.36 -5.57
C LEU A 66 6.74 6.27 -6.19
N SER A 67 6.48 5.18 -5.44
CA SER A 67 5.59 4.11 -5.86
C SER A 67 4.12 4.56 -5.99
N ALA A 68 3.66 5.49 -5.15
CA ALA A 68 2.31 6.02 -5.21
C ALA A 68 2.13 6.90 -6.45
N VAL A 69 3.10 7.77 -6.74
CA VAL A 69 3.14 8.59 -7.97
C VAL A 69 3.09 7.70 -9.20
N VAL A 70 3.94 6.67 -9.26
CA VAL A 70 4.02 5.76 -10.41
C VAL A 70 2.74 4.92 -10.54
N ALA A 71 2.19 4.42 -9.44
CA ALA A 71 0.94 3.65 -9.46
C ALA A 71 -0.24 4.50 -9.96
N ALA A 72 -0.36 5.75 -9.50
CA ALA A 72 -1.41 6.67 -9.96
C ALA A 72 -1.27 6.96 -11.46
N ALA A 73 -0.06 7.28 -11.94
CA ALA A 73 0.18 7.54 -13.36
C ALA A 73 -0.15 6.32 -14.24
N LEU A 74 0.20 5.11 -13.80
CA LEU A 74 -0.14 3.86 -14.51
C LEU A 74 -1.64 3.58 -14.48
N ALA A 75 -2.31 3.76 -13.34
CA ALA A 75 -3.76 3.58 -13.22
C ALA A 75 -4.51 4.55 -14.14
N ASP A 76 -4.11 5.82 -14.19
CA ASP A 76 -4.67 6.83 -15.10
C ASP A 76 -4.43 6.46 -16.57
N HIS A 77 -3.21 6.06 -16.92
CA HIS A 77 -2.86 5.69 -18.28
C HIS A 77 -3.66 4.47 -18.78
N LEU A 78 -3.78 3.44 -17.94
CA LEU A 78 -4.53 2.23 -18.24
C LEU A 78 -6.05 2.45 -18.20
N GLY A 79 -6.54 3.32 -17.31
CA GLY A 79 -7.94 3.71 -17.20
C GLY A 79 -8.43 4.47 -18.45
N ARG A 80 -7.59 5.36 -18.99
CA ARG A 80 -7.87 6.07 -20.27
C ARG A 80 -7.98 5.13 -21.46
N GLY A 81 -7.31 3.97 -21.43
CA GLY A 81 -7.42 2.94 -22.48
C GLY A 81 -8.70 2.10 -22.43
N ARG A 82 -9.47 2.13 -21.34
CA ARG A 82 -10.75 1.39 -21.20
C ARG A 82 -11.95 2.12 -21.76
N VAL A 83 -11.86 3.42 -22.06
CA VAL A 83 -12.91 4.14 -22.81
C VAL A 83 -12.73 3.83 -24.30
N ARG A 84 -13.17 2.65 -24.73
CA ARG A 84 -13.52 2.42 -26.14
C ARG A 84 -15.00 2.75 -26.32
N PRO A 85 -15.36 3.73 -27.16
CA PRO A 85 -16.75 4.00 -27.49
C PRO A 85 -17.30 2.90 -28.42
N GLY A 86 -18.53 2.45 -28.15
CA GLY A 86 -19.45 1.92 -29.16
C GLY A 86 -19.49 0.41 -29.38
N HIS A 87 -20.46 -0.24 -28.72
CA HIS A 87 -21.24 -1.31 -29.35
C HIS A 87 -22.66 -1.40 -28.76
N ARG A 88 -23.51 -0.44 -29.12
CA ARG A 88 -24.84 -0.61 -29.75
C ARG A 88 -25.53 0.74 -29.89
#